data_AF-A0A943YW17-F1
#
_entry.id   AF-A0A943YW17-F1
#
_cell.length_a   1.000
_cell.length_b   1.000
_cell.length_c   1.000
_cell.angle_alpha   90.00
_cell.angle_beta   90.00
_cell.angle_gamma   90.00
#
_symmetry.space_group_name_H-M   'P 1'
#
loop_
_entity.id
_entity.type
_entity.pdbx_description
1 polymer ?
#
loop_
_entity_poly.entity_id
_entity_poly.type
_entity_poly.pdbx_seq_one_letter_code
_entity_poly.pdbx_strand_id
1 'polypeptide(L)'
;MHSVNGIDLNGSEYETLLALVEAERSGSDPCGVAEASLHPDGGLFFDKRAAEVYRGLLRRGLIDADPAMGGVLFYGVTQAGIDFVDDYAAVQAAEESAKKAQWAHDWKVAAFGAVSGGMLGLVSGALSSELVAFLKPLAL
;
A
#
# COMPACT_ATOMS: atom_id res chain seq x y z
N MET A 1 1.54 8.57 3.80
CA MET A 1 2.01 8.24 5.16
C MET A 1 2.18 6.74 5.18
N HIS A 2 3.37 6.27 5.56
CA HIS A 2 3.76 4.86 5.54
C HIS A 2 3.82 4.42 6.99
N SER A 3 2.87 3.57 7.41
CA SER A 3 2.65 3.24 8.81
C SER A 3 2.71 1.73 9.00
N VAL A 4 3.63 1.27 9.84
CA VAL A 4 3.80 -0.15 10.21
C VAL A 4 4.38 -0.26 11.60
N ASN A 5 3.93 -1.24 12.39
CA ASN A 5 4.44 -1.54 13.73
C ASN A 5 4.48 -0.32 14.68
N GLY A 6 3.54 0.62 14.53
CA GLY A 6 3.48 1.84 15.33
C GLY A 6 4.51 2.92 14.96
N ILE A 7 5.23 2.73 13.86
CA ILE A 7 6.13 3.72 13.29
C ILE A 7 5.46 4.35 12.08
N ASP A 8 5.39 5.68 12.09
CA ASP A 8 4.85 6.48 11.00
C ASP A 8 5.96 7.26 10.31
N LEU A 9 6.12 7.01 9.01
CA LEU A 9 7.01 7.76 8.12
C LEU A 9 6.23 8.61 7.13
N ASN A 10 6.71 9.84 6.92
CA ASN A 10 6.27 10.64 5.78
C ASN A 10 6.88 10.09 4.47
N GLY A 11 6.44 10.61 3.32
CA GLY A 11 6.91 10.12 2.02
C GLY A 11 8.42 10.26 1.84
N SER A 12 9.01 11.41 2.20
CA SER A 12 10.45 11.64 2.09
C SER A 12 11.27 10.75 3.02
N GLU A 13 10.80 10.50 4.25
CA GLU A 13 11.42 9.57 5.20
C GLU A 13 11.40 8.14 4.66
N TYR A 14 10.26 7.69 4.13
CA TYR A 14 10.14 6.35 3.56
C TYR A 14 11.01 6.16 2.31
N GLU A 15 10.95 7.07 1.34
CA GLU A 15 11.76 7.00 0.12
C GLU A 15 13.26 7.02 0.42
N THR A 16 13.69 7.83 1.41
CA THR A 16 15.10 7.86 1.84
C THR A 16 15.50 6.54 2.48
N LEU A 17 14.70 5.99 3.39
CA LEU A 17 14.99 4.71 4.03
C LEU A 17 15.02 3.57 3.00
N LEU A 18 14.07 3.55 2.06
CA LEU A 18 14.00 2.57 0.99
C LEU A 18 15.27 2.60 0.12
N ALA A 19 15.71 3.79 -0.31
CA ALA A 19 16.92 3.94 -1.10
C ALA A 19 18.18 3.42 -0.37
N LEU A 20 18.28 3.67 0.94
CA LEU A 20 19.41 3.16 1.75
C LEU A 20 19.37 1.63 1.87
N VAL A 21 18.20 1.05 2.12
CA VAL A 21 18.02 -0.41 2.21
C VAL A 21 18.29 -1.09 0.87
N GLU A 22 17.85 -0.50 -0.25
CA GLU A 22 18.13 -1.02 -1.59
C GLU A 22 19.61 -0.93 -1.95
N ALA A 23 20.30 0.14 -1.54
CA ALA A 23 21.75 0.25 -1.70
C ALA A 23 22.47 -0.89 -0.96
N GLU A 24 22.10 -1.14 0.30
CA GLU A 24 22.68 -2.22 1.10
C GLU A 24 22.41 -3.61 0.47
N ARG A 25 21.18 -3.85 0.02
CA ARG A 25 20.77 -5.12 -0.64
C ARG A 25 21.46 -5.37 -1.97
N SER A 26 21.70 -4.33 -2.74
CA SER A 26 22.39 -4.43 -4.04
C SER A 26 23.91 -4.55 -3.90
N GLY A 27 24.45 -4.45 -2.69
CA GLY A 27 25.89 -4.39 -2.44
C GLY A 27 26.52 -3.06 -2.85
N SER A 28 25.69 -2.04 -3.09
CA SER A 28 26.13 -0.66 -3.28
C SER A 28 26.50 -0.03 -1.93
N ASP A 29 27.17 1.12 -1.96
CA ASP A 29 27.53 1.83 -0.73
C ASP A 29 26.37 2.73 -0.24
N PRO A 30 25.67 2.39 0.85
CA PRO A 30 24.61 3.22 1.40
C PRO A 30 25.16 4.54 1.96
N CYS A 31 26.42 4.60 2.38
CA CYS A 31 27.05 5.82 2.86
C CYS A 31 27.22 6.83 1.71
N GLY A 32 27.64 6.38 0.52
CA GLY A 32 27.69 7.21 -0.68
C GLY A 32 26.31 7.74 -1.10
N VAL A 33 25.24 6.92 -0.96
CA VAL A 33 23.86 7.38 -1.19
C VAL A 33 23.46 8.45 -0.17
N ALA A 34 23.79 8.25 1.10
CA ALA A 34 23.52 9.22 2.15
C ALA A 34 24.30 10.52 1.95
N GLU A 35 25.58 10.43 1.59
CA GLU A 35 26.45 11.58 1.33
C GLU A 35 25.95 12.41 0.15
N ALA A 36 25.54 11.78 -0.95
CA ALA A 36 24.97 12.46 -2.11
C ALA A 36 23.66 13.19 -1.76
N SER A 37 22.85 12.65 -0.85
CA SER A 37 21.63 13.29 -0.37
C SER A 37 21.91 14.44 0.61
N LEU A 38 22.87 14.26 1.52
CA LEU A 38 23.21 15.23 2.56
C LEU A 38 24.08 16.38 2.05
N HIS A 39 24.86 16.15 0.99
CA HIS A 39 25.75 17.12 0.36
C HIS A 39 25.57 17.12 -1.17
N PRO A 40 24.41 17.59 -1.70
CA PRO A 40 24.10 17.51 -3.13
C PRO A 40 25.10 18.28 -4.01
N ASP A 41 25.68 19.36 -3.49
CA ASP A 41 26.70 20.16 -4.18
C ASP A 41 28.14 19.66 -3.91
N GLY A 42 28.31 18.55 -3.17
CA GLY A 42 29.62 18.06 -2.70
C GLY A 42 30.33 19.01 -1.72
N GLY A 43 29.60 19.97 -1.16
CA GLY A 43 30.13 20.96 -0.21
C GLY A 43 30.27 20.42 1.21
N LEU A 44 30.83 21.24 2.11
CA LEU A 44 31.01 20.90 3.52
C LEU A 44 29.76 21.12 4.40
N PHE A 45 28.71 21.71 3.84
CA PHE A 45 27.49 22.05 4.57
C PHE A 45 26.38 21.07 4.25
N PHE A 46 25.75 20.55 5.30
CA PHE A 46 24.59 19.69 5.17
C PHE A 46 23.41 20.43 4.55
N ASP A 47 22.73 19.78 3.61
CA ASP A 47 21.40 20.19 3.20
C ASP A 47 20.44 20.07 4.38
N LYS A 48 19.75 21.17 4.69
CA LYS A 48 18.89 21.25 5.88
C LYS A 48 17.70 20.31 5.81
N ARG A 49 17.12 20.14 4.61
CA ARG A 49 15.92 19.31 4.41
C ARG A 49 16.28 17.84 4.51
N ALA A 50 17.36 17.43 3.84
CA ALA A 50 17.90 16.07 3.97
C ALA A 50 18.26 15.78 5.43
N ALA A 51 18.99 16.68 6.10
CA ALA A 51 19.33 16.50 7.50
C ALA A 51 18.11 16.32 8.42
N GLU A 52 17.00 17.01 8.18
CA GLU A 52 15.75 16.82 8.92
C GLU A 52 15.15 15.42 8.72
N VAL A 53 15.20 14.91 7.48
CA VAL A 53 14.75 13.54 7.17
C VAL A 53 15.61 12.51 7.91
N TYR A 54 16.94 12.61 7.84
CA TYR A 54 17.85 11.70 8.53
C TYR A 54 17.68 11.76 10.05
N ARG A 55 17.45 12.95 10.64
CA ARG A 55 17.10 13.05 12.07
C ARG A 55 15.79 12.36 12.41
N GLY A 56 14.81 12.41 11.51
CA GLY A 56 13.55 11.70 11.65
C GLY A 56 13.74 10.19 11.72
N LEU A 57 14.57 9.65 10.83
CA LEU A 57 14.91 8.22 10.79
C LEU A 57 15.74 7.79 12.02
N LEU A 58 16.72 8.61 12.42
CA LEU A 58 17.54 8.37 13.61
C LEU A 58 16.71 8.33 14.89
N ARG A 59 15.79 9.29 15.08
CA ARG A 59 14.90 9.32 16.27
C ARG A 59 14.03 8.06 16.41
N ARG A 60 13.76 7.37 15.30
CA ARG A 60 12.98 6.13 15.25
C ARG A 60 13.84 4.88 15.29
N GLY A 61 15.17 5.03 15.36
CA GLY A 61 16.12 3.92 15.40
C GLY A 61 16.21 3.12 14.10
N LEU A 62 15.82 3.71 12.96
CA LEU A 62 15.81 3.04 11.66
C LEU A 62 17.17 3.12 10.93
N ILE A 63 18.03 4.03 11.37
CA ILE A 63 19.39 4.21 10.87
C ILE A 63 20.35 4.35 12.05
N ASP A 64 21.60 3.97 11.84
CA ASP A 64 22.72 4.28 12.72
C ASP A 64 23.41 5.54 12.20
N ALA A 65 23.40 6.59 13.02
CA ALA A 65 23.88 7.91 12.66
C ALA A 65 24.11 8.79 13.89
N ASP A 66 25.03 9.74 13.79
CA ASP A 66 25.27 10.75 14.84
C ASP A 66 24.85 12.15 14.40
N PRO A 67 24.26 12.96 15.29
CA PRO A 67 24.07 14.38 15.01
C PRO A 67 25.43 15.11 14.96
N ALA A 68 25.68 15.85 13.88
CA ALA A 68 26.88 16.67 13.71
C ALA A 68 26.51 18.07 13.22
N MET A 69 27.28 19.10 13.58
CA MET A 69 27.09 20.54 13.26
C MET A 69 26.08 20.86 12.14
N GLY A 70 24.79 20.98 12.48
CA GLY A 70 23.74 21.36 11.52
C GLY A 70 23.19 20.24 10.62
N GLY A 71 23.78 19.04 10.65
CA GLY A 71 23.35 17.84 9.93
C GLY A 71 23.34 16.55 10.75
N VAL A 72 23.69 15.44 10.08
CA VAL A 72 23.73 14.06 10.58
C VAL A 72 24.85 13.30 9.84
N LEU A 73 25.71 12.59 10.56
CA LEU A 73 26.69 11.65 10.01
C LEU A 73 26.07 10.26 9.98
N PHE A 74 25.86 9.71 8.79
CA PHE A 74 25.26 8.40 8.59
C PHE A 74 26.33 7.31 8.60
N TYR A 75 26.04 6.17 9.25
CA TYR A 75 26.94 5.01 9.33
C TYR A 75 26.34 3.73 8.74
N GLY A 76 25.01 3.58 8.76
CA GLY A 76 24.36 2.40 8.21
C GLY A 76 22.86 2.36 8.49
N VAL A 77 22.18 1.39 7.87
CA VAL A 77 20.78 1.09 8.19
C VAL A 77 20.74 0.11 9.37
N THR A 78 19.78 0.27 10.29
CA THR A 78 19.60 -0.71 11.36
C THR A 78 18.75 -1.88 10.87
N GLN A 79 18.79 -3.01 11.60
CA GLN A 79 17.87 -4.12 11.34
C GLN A 79 16.39 -3.66 11.41
N ALA A 80 16.05 -2.77 12.34
CA ALA A 80 14.70 -2.21 12.44
C ALA A 80 14.30 -1.38 11.21
N GLY A 81 15.24 -0.69 10.57
CA GLY A 81 15.02 0.00 9.30
C GLY A 81 14.71 -0.96 8.15
N ILE A 82 15.46 -2.06 8.08
CA ILE A 82 15.26 -3.12 7.08
C ILE A 82 13.90 -3.79 7.29
N ASP A 83 13.60 -4.21 8.53
CA ASP A 83 12.35 -4.86 8.89
C ASP A 83 11.13 -3.97 8.60
N PHE A 84 11.25 -2.65 8.85
CA PHE A 84 10.18 -1.71 8.52
C PHE A 84 9.83 -1.70 7.03
N VAL A 85 10.84 -1.68 6.15
CA VAL A 85 10.65 -1.69 4.69
C VAL A 85 9.98 -2.99 4.26
N ASP A 86 10.43 -4.13 4.80
CA ASP A 86 9.87 -5.44 4.46
C ASP A 86 8.43 -5.61 4.96
N ASP A 87 8.15 -5.22 6.19
CA ASP A 87 6.82 -5.31 6.76
C ASP A 87 5.84 -4.39 6.02
N TYR A 88 6.27 -3.19 5.62
CA TYR A 88 5.44 -2.30 4.80
C TYR A 88 5.15 -2.89 3.43
N ALA A 89 6.15 -3.47 2.77
CA ALA A 89 5.97 -4.14 1.49
C ALA A 89 5.01 -5.34 1.62
N ALA A 90 5.11 -6.11 2.71
CA ALA A 90 4.21 -7.23 2.99
C ALA A 90 2.75 -6.78 3.23
N VAL A 91 2.54 -5.69 3.98
CA VAL A 91 1.21 -5.10 4.18
C VAL A 91 0.61 -4.66 2.85
N GLN A 92 1.38 -3.97 2.01
CA GLN A 92 0.91 -3.52 0.69
C GLN A 92 0.54 -4.70 -0.23
N ALA A 93 1.36 -5.75 -0.25
CA ALA A 93 1.07 -6.97 -1.01
C ALA A 93 -0.19 -7.69 -0.51
N ALA A 94 -0.38 -7.76 0.81
CA ALA A 94 -1.58 -8.33 1.41
C ALA A 94 -2.84 -7.54 1.04
N GLU A 95 -2.80 -6.21 1.12
CA GLU A 95 -3.91 -5.35 0.70
C GLU A 95 -4.25 -5.50 -0.78
N GLU A 96 -3.24 -5.56 -1.66
CA GLU A 96 -3.47 -5.75 -3.08
C GLU A 96 -4.11 -7.12 -3.38
N SER A 97 -3.68 -8.17 -2.67
CA SER A 97 -4.28 -9.51 -2.78
C SER A 97 -5.73 -9.53 -2.29
N ALA A 98 -6.05 -8.80 -1.22
CA ALA A 98 -7.40 -8.67 -0.69
C ALA A 98 -8.32 -7.92 -1.66
N LYS A 99 -7.83 -6.85 -2.28
CA LYS A 99 -8.57 -6.10 -3.33
C LYS A 99 -8.88 -6.99 -4.54
N LYS A 100 -7.90 -7.78 -5.00
CA LYS A 100 -8.10 -8.75 -6.10
C LYS A 100 -9.12 -9.83 -5.73
N ALA A 101 -9.08 -10.32 -4.49
CA ALA A 101 -10.06 -11.30 -3.99
C ALA A 101 -11.47 -10.71 -3.91
N GLN A 102 -11.62 -9.46 -3.47
CA GLN A 102 -12.90 -8.73 -3.46
C GLN A 102 -13.44 -8.55 -4.88
N TRP A 103 -12.63 -8.10 -5.83
CA TRP A 103 -13.05 -7.98 -7.23
C TRP A 103 -13.48 -9.32 -7.83
N ALA A 104 -12.78 -10.41 -7.51
CA ALA A 104 -13.17 -11.75 -7.94
C ALA A 104 -14.49 -12.23 -7.30
N HIS A 105 -14.73 -11.86 -6.04
CA HIS A 105 -15.99 -12.16 -5.34
C HIS A 105 -17.15 -11.36 -5.93
N ASP A 106 -17.00 -10.05 -6.11
CA ASP A 106 -18.03 -9.18 -6.69
C ASP A 106 -18.36 -9.57 -8.13
N TRP A 107 -17.36 -9.94 -8.94
CA TRP A 107 -17.58 -10.50 -10.27
C TRP A 107 -18.43 -11.78 -10.22
N LYS A 108 -18.13 -12.69 -9.29
CA LYS A 108 -18.92 -13.92 -9.11
C LYS A 108 -20.34 -13.61 -8.66
N VAL A 109 -20.52 -12.73 -7.68
CA VAL A 109 -21.85 -12.33 -7.19
C VAL A 109 -22.65 -11.64 -8.30
N ALA A 110 -22.04 -10.78 -9.11
CA ALA A 110 -22.69 -10.17 -10.26
C ALA A 110 -23.12 -11.20 -11.32
N ALA A 111 -22.27 -12.19 -11.61
CA ALA A 111 -22.60 -13.28 -12.53
C ALA A 111 -23.74 -14.17 -11.99
N PHE A 112 -23.73 -14.52 -10.69
CA PHE A 112 -24.79 -15.31 -10.07
C PHE A 112 -26.10 -14.50 -9.91
N GLY A 113 -26.02 -13.20 -9.62
CA GLY A 113 -27.17 -12.30 -9.54
C GLY A 113 -27.87 -12.11 -10.89
N ALA A 114 -27.11 -12.06 -12.00
CA ALA A 114 -27.67 -12.02 -13.34
C ALA A 114 -28.41 -13.32 -13.71
N VAL A 115 -27.91 -14.49 -13.28
CA VAL A 115 -28.53 -15.79 -13.58
C VAL A 115 -29.77 -16.06 -12.71
N SER A 116 -29.76 -15.64 -11.44
CA SER A 116 -30.90 -15.80 -10.53
C SER A 116 -31.99 -14.72 -10.71
N GLY A 117 -31.62 -13.49 -11.09
CA GLY A 117 -32.58 -12.46 -11.49
C GLY A 117 -33.30 -12.75 -12.81
N GLY A 118 -32.67 -13.49 -13.72
CA GLY A 118 -33.26 -13.91 -15.00
C GLY A 118 -34.30 -15.03 -14.90
N MET A 119 -34.24 -15.88 -13.86
CA MET A 119 -35.20 -16.99 -13.70
C MET A 119 -36.47 -16.61 -12.92
N LEU A 120 -36.42 -15.63 -12.00
CA LEU A 120 -37.64 -15.15 -11.32
C LEU A 120 -38.43 -14.12 -12.15
N GLY A 121 -37.78 -13.40 -13.08
CA GLY A 121 -38.45 -12.47 -13.99
C GLY A 121 -39.23 -13.14 -15.14
N LEU A 122 -38.87 -14.37 -15.53
CA LEU A 122 -39.49 -15.07 -16.66
C LEU A 122 -40.63 -16.04 -16.28
N VAL A 123 -40.84 -16.35 -15.00
CA VAL A 123 -41.96 -17.21 -14.56
C VAL A 123 -43.21 -16.38 -14.18
N SER A 124 -43.06 -15.11 -13.79
CA SER A 124 -44.21 -14.25 -13.46
C SER A 124 -44.91 -13.64 -14.68
N GLY A 125 -44.27 -13.61 -15.86
CA GLY A 125 -44.83 -13.03 -17.09
C GLY A 125 -45.64 -13.99 -17.96
N ALA A 126 -45.45 -15.31 -17.80
CA ALA A 126 -46.05 -16.32 -18.70
C ALA A 126 -47.21 -17.12 -18.07
N LEU A 127 -47.47 -16.98 -16.76
CA LEU A 127 -48.58 -17.70 -16.10
C LEU A 127 -49.85 -16.84 -15.90
N SER A 128 -49.83 -15.55 -16.23
CA SER A 128 -51.00 -14.66 -16.09
C SER A 128 -51.97 -14.75 -17.27
N SER A 129 -51.57 -15.28 -18.44
CA SER A 129 -52.45 -15.44 -19.59
C SER A 129 -53.31 -16.72 -19.55
N GLU A 130 -52.86 -17.78 -18.88
CA GLU A 130 -53.63 -19.05 -18.83
C GLU A 130 -54.58 -19.15 -17.62
N LEU A 131 -54.27 -18.50 -16.49
CA LEU A 131 -55.15 -18.47 -15.32
C LEU A 131 -56.41 -17.60 -15.53
N VAL A 132 -56.34 -16.58 -16.41
CA VAL A 132 -57.48 -15.72 -16.76
C VAL A 132 -58.41 -16.37 -17.80
N ALA A 133 -57.91 -17.35 -18.58
CA ALA A 133 -58.72 -18.07 -19.57
C ALA A 133 -59.59 -19.18 -18.95
N PHE A 134 -59.20 -19.76 -17.81
CA PHE A 134 -59.96 -20.85 -17.17
C PHE A 134 -61.15 -20.36 -16.33
N LEU A 135 -61.18 -19.09 -15.90
CA LEU A 135 -62.26 -18.54 -15.06
C LEU A 135 -63.42 -17.89 -15.85
N LYS A 136 -63.35 -17.86 -17.20
CA LYS A 136 -64.33 -17.13 -18.02
C LYS A 136 -65.63 -17.83 -18.43
N PRO A 137 -65.88 -19.15 -18.25
CA PRO A 137 -67.17 -19.73 -18.62
C PRO A 137 -68.20 -19.82 -17.46
N LEU A 138 -67.99 -19.18 -16.31
CA LEU A 138 -68.89 -19.27 -15.15
C LEU A 138 -69.48 -17.93 -14.69
N ALA A 139 -69.66 -16.99 -15.63
CA ALA A 139 -70.55 -15.84 -15.47
C ALA A 139 -71.68 -15.95 -16.49
N LEU A 140 -72.74 -16.65 -16.09
CA LEU A 140 -74.07 -16.62 -16.69
C LEU A 140 -74.93 -15.69 -15.83
#